data_AF-A0A941N4X5-F1
#
_entry.id   AF-A0A941N4X5-F1
#
_cell.length_a   1.000
_cell.length_b   1.000
_cell.length_c   1.000
_cell.angle_alpha   90.00
_cell.angle_beta   90.00
_cell.angle_gamma   90.00
#
_symmetry.space_group_name_H-M   'P 1'
#
loop_
_entity.id
_entity.type
_entity.pdbx_description
1 polymer ?
#
loop_
_entity_poly.entity_id
_entity_poly.type
_entity_poly.pdbx_seq_one_letter_code
_entity_poly.pdbx_strand_id
1 'polypeptide(L)'
;MSERPISDLTLREMFTNAETLIRDLQDHLKNSFHPKSRSVEDLVQTHHIPAERDAVPDSTVRQQMKELLSSDDYSETLLKKLDQYLTAIEERSREAIANK
;
A
#
# COMPACT_ATOMS: atom_id res chain seq x y z
N MET A 1 -1.07 5.64 -21.52
CA MET A 1 -0.29 4.55 -22.14
C MET A 1 -0.86 3.26 -21.61
N SER A 2 -1.39 2.39 -22.45
CA SER A 2 -1.97 1.12 -22.02
C SER A 2 -0.86 0.27 -21.38
N GLU A 3 -1.00 -0.09 -20.10
CA GLU A 3 -0.10 -1.05 -19.45
C GLU A 3 -0.12 -2.35 -20.27
N ARG A 4 1.05 -2.82 -20.71
CA ARG A 4 1.16 -4.12 -21.39
C ARG A 4 0.77 -5.22 -20.39
N PRO A 5 0.06 -6.27 -20.82
CA PRO A 5 -0.19 -7.44 -19.97
C PRO A 5 1.10 -7.97 -19.37
N ILE A 6 1.07 -8.41 -18.10
CA ILE A 6 2.26 -8.95 -17.41
C ILE A 6 2.88 -10.12 -18.21
N SER A 7 2.05 -10.91 -18.90
CA SER A 7 2.48 -12.00 -19.80
C SER A 7 3.45 -11.57 -20.90
N ASP A 8 3.34 -10.32 -21.37
CA ASP A 8 4.05 -9.81 -22.54
C ASP A 8 5.36 -9.10 -22.17
N LEU A 9 5.63 -8.96 -20.88
CA LEU A 9 6.87 -8.40 -20.38
C LEU A 9 8.01 -9.41 -20.55
N THR A 10 9.24 -9.01 -20.27
CA THR A 10 10.40 -9.89 -20.06
C THR A 10 10.64 -10.08 -18.56
N LEU A 11 11.41 -11.10 -18.15
CA LEU A 11 11.80 -11.26 -16.72
C LEU A 11 12.43 -9.99 -16.17
N ARG A 12 13.30 -9.32 -16.94
CA ARG A 12 13.93 -8.05 -16.53
C ARG A 12 12.89 -6.97 -16.28
N GLU A 13 11.93 -6.79 -17.19
CA GLU A 13 10.86 -5.80 -17.01
C GLU A 13 9.97 -6.13 -15.82
N MET A 14 9.64 -7.41 -15.59
CA MET A 14 8.89 -7.85 -14.42
C MET A 14 9.61 -7.51 -13.11
N PHE A 15 10.91 -7.80 -13.01
CA PHE A 15 11.73 -7.43 -11.84
C PHE A 15 11.80 -5.91 -11.63
N THR A 16 12.01 -5.14 -12.70
CA THR A 16 12.04 -3.68 -12.62
C THR A 16 10.70 -3.12 -12.14
N ASN A 17 9.59 -3.61 -12.68
CA ASN A 17 8.26 -3.15 -12.26
C ASN A 17 7.94 -3.54 -10.82
N ALA A 18 8.33 -4.75 -10.38
CA ALA A 18 8.19 -5.17 -8.99
C ALA A 18 9.03 -4.29 -8.05
N GLU A 19 10.26 -3.94 -8.42
CA GLU A 19 11.10 -3.03 -7.64
C GLU A 19 10.49 -1.63 -7.53
N THR A 20 9.92 -1.09 -8.62
CA THR A 20 9.19 0.18 -8.59
C THR A 20 8.01 0.10 -7.63
N LEU A 21 7.19 -0.96 -7.69
CA LEU A 21 6.06 -1.15 -6.78
C LEU A 21 6.49 -1.24 -5.31
N ILE A 22 7.64 -1.87 -5.02
CA ILE A 22 8.20 -1.92 -3.67
C ILE A 22 8.58 -0.52 -3.18
N ARG A 23 9.23 0.29 -4.03
CA ARG A 23 9.58 1.67 -3.68
C ARG A 23 8.34 2.53 -3.46
N ASP A 24 7.35 2.43 -4.34
CA ASP A 24 6.08 3.15 -4.21
C ASP A 24 5.34 2.77 -2.92
N LEU A 25 5.35 1.47 -2.56
CA LEU A 25 4.77 0.99 -1.32
C LEU A 25 5.53 1.53 -0.10
N GLN A 26 6.86 1.51 -0.11
CA GLN A 26 7.67 2.07 0.96
C GLN A 26 7.41 3.57 1.16
N ASP A 27 7.36 4.33 0.06
CA ASP A 27 7.11 5.76 0.09
C ASP A 27 5.69 6.07 0.60
N HIS A 28 4.69 5.32 0.14
CA HIS A 28 3.32 5.48 0.60
C HIS A 28 3.17 5.14 2.09
N LEU A 29 3.77 4.04 2.54
CA LEU A 29 3.74 3.64 3.94
C LEU A 29 4.35 4.74 4.81
N LYS A 30 5.54 5.23 4.43
CA LYS A 30 6.28 6.24 5.19
C LYS A 30 5.60 7.60 5.22
N ASN A 31 5.10 8.07 4.06
CA ASN A 31 4.67 9.45 3.89
C ASN A 31 3.15 9.65 4.00
N SER A 32 2.37 8.57 3.98
CA SER A 32 0.90 8.64 4.00
C SER A 32 0.31 7.76 5.10
N PHE A 33 0.50 6.44 5.03
CA PHE A 33 -0.18 5.51 5.94
C PHE A 33 0.27 5.67 7.41
N HIS A 34 1.57 5.66 7.68
CA HIS A 34 2.09 5.76 9.05
C HIS A 34 1.71 7.10 9.73
N PRO A 35 1.88 8.27 9.06
CA PRO A 35 1.41 9.54 9.62
C PRO A 35 -0.08 9.53 9.97
N LYS A 36 -0.95 9.04 9.07
CA LYS A 36 -2.39 8.98 9.31
C LYS A 36 -2.76 8.03 10.45
N SER A 37 -2.09 6.88 10.53
CA SER A 37 -2.27 5.92 11.61
C SER A 37 -1.93 6.53 12.97
N ARG A 38 -0.79 7.23 13.05
CA ARG A 38 -0.40 7.97 14.26
C ARG A 38 -1.39 9.08 14.62
N SER A 39 -1.88 9.84 13.64
CA SER A 39 -2.89 10.88 13.91
C SER A 39 -4.19 10.31 14.49
N VAL A 40 -4.62 9.14 14.02
CA VAL A 40 -5.79 8.44 14.59
C VAL A 40 -5.48 7.89 15.99
N GLU A 41 -4.27 7.36 16.22
CA GLU A 41 -3.83 6.92 17.55
C GLU A 41 -3.86 8.08 18.56
N ASP A 42 -3.27 9.23 18.20
CA ASP A 42 -3.27 10.44 19.01
C ASP A 42 -4.70 10.91 19.30
N LEU A 43 -5.59 10.87 18.30
CA LEU A 43 -7.00 11.24 18.45
C LEU A 43 -7.74 10.37 19.46
N VAL A 44 -7.50 9.05 19.41
CA VAL A 44 -8.09 8.09 20.36
C VAL A 44 -7.55 8.35 21.76
N GLN A 45 -6.25 8.61 21.91
CA GLN A 45 -5.63 8.93 23.20
C GLN A 45 -6.21 10.22 23.81
N THR A 46 -6.38 11.29 23.03
CA THR A 46 -7.05 12.53 23.46
C THR A 46 -8.49 12.30 23.91
N HIS A 47 -9.20 11.36 23.27
CA HIS A 47 -10.57 11.00 23.64
C HIS A 47 -10.69 10.38 25.05
N HIS A 48 -9.59 9.85 25.60
CA HIS A 48 -9.54 9.31 26.96
C HIS A 48 -9.35 10.39 28.04
N ILE A 49 -9.04 11.63 27.67
CA ILE A 49 -8.92 12.77 28.58
C ILE A 49 -10.27 13.50 28.63
N PRO A 50 -11.04 13.44 29.73
CA PRO A 50 -12.41 13.96 29.77
C PRO A 50 -12.54 15.45 29.44
N ALA A 51 -11.50 16.25 29.74
CA ALA A 51 -11.46 17.68 29.45
C ALA A 51 -11.24 18.00 27.96
N GLU A 52 -10.67 17.07 27.19
CA GLU A 52 -10.34 17.25 25.76
C GLU A 52 -11.33 16.51 24.85
N ARG A 53 -12.10 15.57 25.40
CA ARG A 53 -13.11 14.79 24.68
C ARG A 53 -14.19 15.65 24.02
N ASP A 54 -14.71 16.65 24.72
CA ASP A 54 -15.75 17.56 24.19
C ASP A 54 -15.19 18.53 23.13
N ALA A 55 -13.87 18.64 23.01
CA ALA A 55 -13.22 19.51 22.03
C ALA A 55 -13.02 18.83 20.66
N VAL A 56 -13.23 17.50 20.55
CA VAL A 56 -13.09 16.74 19.31
C VAL A 56 -14.46 16.38 18.74
N PRO A 57 -14.89 17.01 17.63
CA PRO A 57 -16.14 16.64 16.96
C PRO A 57 -16.07 15.23 16.39
N ASP A 58 -17.18 14.48 16.46
CA ASP A 58 -17.32 13.16 15.80
C ASP A 58 -17.01 13.21 14.29
N SER A 59 -17.26 14.35 13.64
CA SER A 59 -16.92 14.55 12.24
C SER A 59 -15.42 14.46 11.98
N THR A 60 -14.59 14.92 12.91
CA THR A 60 -13.13 14.85 12.83
C THR A 60 -12.66 13.42 12.92
N VAL A 61 -13.21 12.64 13.87
CA VAL A 61 -12.91 11.21 14.02
C VAL A 61 -13.28 10.45 12.74
N ARG A 62 -14.49 10.65 12.22
CA ARG A 62 -14.93 10.00 10.98
C ARG A 62 -14.05 10.37 9.79
N GLN A 63 -13.65 11.64 9.67
CA GLN A 63 -12.83 12.10 8.57
C GLN A 63 -11.42 11.48 8.62
N GLN A 64 -10.76 11.51 9.78
CA GLN A 64 -9.42 10.92 9.91
C GLN A 64 -9.42 9.40 9.69
N MET A 65 -10.44 8.69 10.20
CA MET A 65 -10.59 7.26 9.94
C MET A 65 -10.81 6.98 8.45
N LYS A 66 -11.64 7.78 7.77
CA LYS A 66 -11.85 7.67 6.32
C LYS A 66 -10.55 7.86 5.53
N GLU A 67 -9.72 8.82 5.92
CA GLU A 67 -8.43 9.09 5.26
C GLU A 67 -7.41 7.97 5.50
N LEU A 68 -7.42 7.37 6.68
CA LEU A 68 -6.60 6.20 7.02
C LEU A 68 -7.02 4.98 6.18
N LEU A 69 -8.30 4.65 6.16
CA LEU A 69 -8.83 3.52 5.38
C LEU A 69 -8.55 3.69 3.89
N SER A 70 -8.76 4.89 3.34
CA SER A 70 -8.40 5.16 1.95
C SER A 70 -6.89 5.03 1.67
N SER A 71 -6.05 5.29 2.68
CA SER A 71 -4.62 5.05 2.58
C SER A 71 -4.30 3.56 2.61
N ASP A 72 -5.05 2.78 3.38
CA ASP A 72 -4.91 1.32 3.46
C ASP A 72 -5.30 0.65 2.14
N ASP A 73 -6.46 1.02 1.56
CA ASP A 73 -6.94 0.54 0.26
C ASP A 73 -5.89 0.72 -0.86
N TYR A 74 -5.16 1.84 -0.81
CA TYR A 74 -4.07 2.08 -1.75
C TYR A 74 -2.88 1.13 -1.54
N SER A 75 -2.50 0.89 -0.27
CA SER A 75 -1.47 -0.09 0.08
C SER A 75 -1.86 -1.49 -0.39
N GLU A 76 -3.11 -1.90 -0.16
CA GLU A 76 -3.64 -3.19 -0.63
C GLU A 76 -3.58 -3.31 -2.16
N THR A 77 -3.90 -2.23 -2.88
CA THR A 77 -3.81 -2.19 -4.34
C THR A 77 -2.38 -2.41 -4.83
N LEU A 78 -1.39 -1.76 -4.19
CA LEU A 78 0.03 -1.95 -4.52
C LEU A 78 0.50 -3.37 -4.20
N LEU A 79 0.12 -3.91 -3.03
CA LEU A 79 0.45 -5.27 -2.62
C LEU A 79 -0.11 -6.31 -3.58
N LYS A 80 -1.37 -6.16 -3.98
CA LYS A 80 -2.01 -7.06 -4.95
C LYS A 80 -1.30 -7.03 -6.32
N LYS A 81 -0.89 -5.84 -6.78
CA LYS A 81 -0.11 -5.74 -8.02
C LYS A 81 1.27 -6.39 -7.86
N LEU A 82 1.95 -6.15 -6.74
CA LEU A 82 3.25 -6.74 -6.45
C LEU A 82 3.18 -8.27 -6.43
N ASP A 83 2.16 -8.84 -5.79
CA ASP A 83 1.93 -10.28 -5.73
C ASP A 83 1.76 -10.89 -7.14
N GLN A 84 1.03 -10.22 -8.03
CA GLN A 84 0.90 -10.64 -9.43
C GLN A 84 2.26 -10.66 -10.16
N TYR A 85 3.09 -9.64 -9.95
CA TYR A 85 4.44 -9.62 -10.53
C TYR A 85 5.34 -10.71 -9.96
N LEU A 86 5.34 -10.92 -8.64
CA LEU A 86 6.16 -11.94 -7.99
C LEU A 86 5.76 -13.35 -8.43
N THR A 87 4.46 -13.62 -8.53
CA THR A 87 3.94 -14.89 -9.05
C THR A 87 4.39 -15.13 -10.50
N ALA A 88 4.23 -14.13 -11.38
CA ALA A 88 4.65 -14.25 -12.77
C ALA A 88 6.18 -14.42 -12.93
N ILE A 89 6.96 -13.77 -12.08
CA ILE A 89 8.42 -13.94 -12.01
C ILE A 89 8.77 -15.39 -11.63
N GLU A 90 8.11 -15.94 -10.62
CA GLU A 90 8.34 -17.31 -10.16
C GLU A 90 8.06 -18.32 -11.28
N GLU A 91 6.88 -18.25 -11.89
CA GLU A 91 6.46 -19.14 -12.98
C GLU A 91 7.45 -19.11 -14.14
N ARG A 92 7.80 -17.91 -14.61
CA ARG A 92 8.66 -17.76 -15.77
C ARG A 92 10.13 -18.09 -15.49
N SER A 93 10.59 -17.85 -14.27
CA SER A 93 11.93 -18.27 -13.84
C SER A 93 12.01 -19.80 -13.84
N ARG A 94 10.96 -20.48 -13.38
CA ARG A 94 10.87 -21.95 -13.38
C ARG A 94 10.90 -22.50 -14.81
N GLU A 95 10.14 -21.92 -15.73
CA GLU A 95 10.17 -22.30 -17.15
C GLU A 95 11.55 -22.11 -17.80
N ALA A 96 12.21 -20.99 -17.51
CA ALA A 96 13.54 -20.68 -18.06
C ALA A 96 14.63 -21.63 -17.53
N ILE A 97 14.47 -22.16 -16.31
CA ILE A 97 15.37 -23.16 -15.73
C ILE A 97 15.04 -24.56 -16.27
N ALA A 98 13.76 -24.90 -16.43
CA ALA A 98 13.34 -26.23 -16.89
C ALA A 98 13.58 -26.49 -18.40
N ASN A 99 13.63 -25.43 -19.21
CA ASN A 99 13.95 -25.51 -20.65
C ASN A 99 15.46 -25.45 -20.95
N LYS A 100 16.32 -25.56 -19.93
CA LYS A 100 17.77 -25.76 -20.06
C LYS A 100 18.12 -27.22 -19.78
#